data_AF-A0AAV0UES7-F1
#
_entry.id   AF-A0AAV0UES7-F1
#
_cell.length_a   1.000
_cell.length_b   1.000
_cell.length_c   1.000
_cell.angle_alpha   90.00
_cell.angle_beta   90.00
_cell.angle_gamma   90.00
#
_symmetry.space_group_name_H-M   'P 1'
#
loop_
_entity.id
_entity.type
_entity.pdbx_description
1 polymer ?
#
loop_
_entity_poly.entity_id
_entity_poly.type
_entity_poly.pdbx_seq_one_letter_code
_entity_poly.pdbx_strand_id
1 'polypeptide(L)'
;MDGQVVELTEAEQAQHQLQMEQQLKSFWAKQLLEMEQLEVGSEQDFKNHNDLPLARIKRIMKSDEDVRMISAEAPVLFAKACEMFILELTLRSWGYSEKNKRRTLQKEDIQTAIRNTDIFDFLVDVIN
;
A
#
# COMPACT_ATOMS: atom_id res chain seq x y z
N MET A 1 -21.96 11.79 -27.62
CA MET A 1 -21.42 10.42 -27.71
C MET A 1 -21.20 9.97 -26.29
N ASP A 2 -22.26 9.42 -25.70
CA ASP A 2 -22.23 8.91 -24.34
C ASP A 2 -21.31 7.70 -24.31
N GLY A 3 -20.19 7.82 -23.61
CA GLY A 3 -19.28 6.72 -23.38
C GLY A 3 -19.99 5.70 -22.52
N GLN A 4 -20.56 4.67 -23.14
CA GLN A 4 -21.00 3.48 -22.42
C GLN A 4 -19.79 2.90 -21.70
N VAL A 5 -19.79 3.04 -20.38
CA VAL A 5 -18.96 2.22 -19.50
C VAL A 5 -19.42 0.79 -19.76
N VAL A 6 -18.60 0.01 -20.46
CA VAL A 6 -18.89 -1.40 -20.70
C VAL A 6 -18.78 -2.09 -19.33
N GLU A 7 -19.92 -2.40 -18.72
CA GLU A 7 -19.95 -3.24 -17.53
C GLU A 7 -19.34 -4.60 -17.87
N LEU A 8 -18.27 -4.95 -17.17
CA LEU A 8 -17.59 -6.23 -17.34
C LEU A 8 -18.48 -7.35 -16.83
N THR A 9 -18.42 -8.48 -17.53
CA THR A 9 -19.10 -9.70 -17.12
C THR A 9 -18.58 -10.20 -15.76
N GLU A 10 -19.41 -10.95 -15.03
CA GLU A 10 -19.00 -11.57 -13.75
C GLU A 10 -17.72 -12.41 -13.90
N ALA A 11 -17.57 -13.09 -15.05
CA ALA A 11 -16.38 -13.88 -15.37
C ALA A 11 -15.12 -13.01 -15.48
N GLU A 12 -15.20 -11.85 -16.15
CA GLU A 12 -14.07 -10.91 -16.26
C GLU A 12 -13.71 -10.29 -14.92
N GLN A 13 -14.70 -10.02 -14.06
CA GLN A 13 -14.46 -9.51 -12.70
C GLN A 13 -13.76 -10.57 -11.83
N ALA A 14 -14.24 -11.82 -11.85
CA ALA A 14 -13.62 -12.91 -11.12
C ALA A 14 -12.19 -13.19 -11.60
N GLN A 15 -11.95 -13.14 -12.91
CA GLN A 15 -10.61 -13.32 -13.47
C GLN A 15 -9.65 -12.20 -13.03
N HIS A 16 -10.11 -10.94 -13.04
CA HIS A 16 -9.33 -9.80 -12.56
C HIS A 16 -8.97 -9.94 -11.08
N GLN A 17 -9.92 -10.37 -10.25
CA GLN A 17 -9.69 -10.59 -8.82
C GLN A 17 -8.68 -11.72 -8.57
N LEU A 18 -8.80 -12.84 -9.29
CA LEU A 18 -7.84 -13.94 -9.21
C LEU A 18 -6.43 -13.50 -9.62
N GLN A 19 -6.32 -12.71 -10.69
CA GLN A 19 -5.02 -12.17 -11.13
C GLN A 19 -4.41 -11.25 -10.06
N MET A 20 -5.24 -10.39 -9.45
CA MET A 20 -4.81 -9.51 -8.37
C MET A 20 -4.31 -10.29 -7.15
N GLU A 21 -5.03 -11.34 -6.73
CA GLU A 21 -4.62 -12.21 -5.63
C GLU A 21 -3.28 -12.91 -5.91
N GLN A 22 -3.06 -13.39 -7.13
CA GLN A 22 -1.79 -13.99 -7.53
C GLN A 22 -0.64 -12.98 -7.48
N GLN A 23 -0.86 -11.76 -7.99
CA GLN A 23 0.13 -10.68 -7.92
C GLN A 23 0.47 -10.30 -6.48
N LEU A 24 -0.54 -10.16 -5.62
CA LEU A 24 -0.37 -9.85 -4.20
C LEU A 24 0.38 -10.96 -3.46
N LYS A 25 0.04 -12.23 -3.73
CA LYS A 25 0.76 -13.38 -3.14
C LYS A 25 2.23 -13.38 -3.54
N SER A 26 2.52 -13.12 -4.81
CA SER A 26 3.91 -13.03 -5.28
C SER A 26 4.64 -11.83 -4.69
N PHE A 27 3.96 -10.68 -4.57
CA PHE A 27 4.50 -9.48 -3.94
C PHE A 27 4.88 -9.75 -2.48
N TRP A 28 3.96 -10.30 -1.69
CA TRP A 28 4.18 -10.56 -0.27
C TRP A 28 5.25 -11.65 -0.03
N ALA A 29 5.29 -12.69 -0.87
CA ALA A 29 6.37 -13.67 -0.81
C ALA A 29 7.74 -13.05 -1.08
N LYS A 30 7.81 -12.11 -2.04
CA LYS A 30 9.05 -11.37 -2.34
C LYS A 30 9.45 -10.46 -1.18
N GLN A 31 8.49 -9.71 -0.61
CA GLN A 31 8.74 -8.83 0.54
C GLN A 31 9.26 -9.62 1.75
N LEU A 32 8.71 -10.81 2.02
CA LEU A 32 9.18 -11.68 3.10
C LEU A 32 10.63 -12.12 2.87
N LEU A 33 10.96 -12.57 1.66
CA LEU A 33 12.32 -12.97 1.31
C LEU A 33 13.31 -11.81 1.42
N GLU A 34 12.93 -10.62 0.96
CA GLU A 34 13.73 -9.39 1.12
C GLU A 34 13.97 -9.06 2.60
N MET A 35 12.96 -9.25 3.46
CA MET A 35 13.10 -9.06 4.90
C MET A 35 14.00 -10.10 5.57
N GLU A 36 13.95 -11.36 5.15
CA GLU A 36 14.84 -12.41 5.67
C GLU A 36 16.31 -12.20 5.29
N GLN A 37 16.56 -11.57 4.13
CA GLN A 37 17.90 -11.28 3.63
C GLN A 37 18.48 -9.96 4.14
N LEU A 38 17.68 -9.12 4.78
CA LEU A 38 18.15 -7.88 5.40
C LEU A 38 19.06 -8.24 6.58
N GLU A 39 20.38 -8.11 6.38
CA GLU A 39 21.37 -8.27 7.44
C GLU A 39 21.28 -7.10 8.42
N VAL A 40 20.49 -7.27 9.48
CA VAL A 40 20.39 -6.30 10.55
C VAL A 40 21.46 -6.60 11.59
N GLY A 41 22.67 -6.05 11.39
CA GLY A 41 23.74 -6.11 12.38
C GLY A 41 23.54 -5.13 13.55
N SER A 42 22.85 -4.02 13.31
CA SER A 42 22.65 -2.95 14.28
C SER A 42 21.41 -2.09 14.00
N GLU A 43 20.99 -1.30 15.00
CA GLU A 43 19.96 -0.25 14.85
C GLU A 43 20.27 0.76 13.74
N GLN A 44 21.55 0.98 13.39
CA GLN A 44 21.95 1.93 12.35
C GLN A 44 21.71 1.36 10.94
N ASP A 45 21.86 0.06 10.76
CA ASP A 45 21.65 -0.59 9.46
C ASP A 45 20.18 -0.47 9.05
N PHE A 46 19.26 -0.66 10.02
CA PHE A 46 17.83 -0.40 9.81
C PHE A 46 17.53 1.06 9.43
N LYS A 47 18.26 2.04 9.97
CA LYS A 47 18.05 3.46 9.65
C LYS A 47 18.51 3.80 8.23
N ASN A 48 19.50 3.09 7.71
CA ASN A 48 20.08 3.32 6.39
C ASN A 48 19.31 2.66 5.24
N HIS A 49 18.53 1.61 5.53
CA HIS A 49 17.70 0.90 4.55
C HIS A 49 16.28 1.46 4.39
N ASN A 50 15.96 2.59 5.00
CA ASN A 50 14.63 3.20 4.96
C ASN A 50 14.61 4.43 4.04
N ASP A 51 13.77 4.39 3.00
CA ASP A 51 13.54 5.54 2.10
C ASP A 51 12.72 6.66 2.76
N LEU A 52 11.99 6.35 3.84
CA LEU A 52 11.13 7.29 4.55
C LEU A 52 11.84 7.94 5.75
N PRO A 53 11.79 9.28 5.90
CA PRO A 53 12.49 9.98 6.97
C PRO A 53 11.86 9.71 8.35
N LEU A 54 12.60 9.02 9.22
CA LEU A 54 12.15 8.64 10.57
C LEU A 54 11.68 9.81 11.43
N ALA A 55 12.32 10.98 11.30
CA ALA A 55 11.92 12.19 12.01
C ALA A 55 10.50 12.65 11.62
N ARG A 56 10.10 12.48 10.35
CA ARG A 56 8.75 12.83 9.88
C ARG A 56 7.72 11.81 10.35
N ILE A 57 8.05 10.53 10.31
CA ILE A 57 7.21 9.46 10.85
C ILE A 57 6.94 9.73 12.34
N LYS A 58 7.99 9.94 13.13
CA LYS A 58 7.88 10.27 14.56
C LYS A 58 7.02 11.51 14.80
N ARG A 59 7.12 12.53 13.94
CA ARG A 59 6.31 13.74 14.06
C ARG A 59 4.82 13.51 13.76
N ILE A 60 4.50 12.65 12.79
CA ILE A 60 3.11 12.24 12.50
C ILE A 60 2.57 11.43 13.68
N MET A 61 3.32 10.48 14.21
CA MET A 61 2.92 9.74 15.42
C MET A 61 2.67 10.65 16.63
N LYS A 62 3.39 11.78 16.72
CA LYS A 62 3.26 12.80 17.76
C LYS A 62 2.18 13.86 17.52
N SER A 63 1.47 13.82 16.38
CA SER A 63 0.35 14.73 16.17
C SER A 63 -0.88 14.36 17.00
N ASP A 64 -0.92 13.12 17.50
CA ASP A 64 -1.88 12.69 18.51
C ASP A 64 -1.40 13.17 19.90
N GLU A 65 -2.23 13.99 20.56
CA GLU A 65 -1.93 14.62 21.84
C GLU A 65 -1.73 13.60 22.97
N ASP A 66 -2.32 12.41 22.85
CA ASP A 66 -2.21 11.35 23.85
C ASP A 66 -0.87 10.59 23.77
N VAL A 67 -0.10 10.77 22.70
CA VAL A 67 1.18 10.08 22.49
C VAL A 67 2.34 10.82 23.16
N ARG A 68 2.75 10.35 24.35
CA ARG A 68 3.83 10.97 25.15
C ARG A 68 5.25 10.53 24.79
N MET A 69 5.51 9.23 24.66
CA MET A 69 6.83 8.70 24.34
C MET A 69 6.73 7.69 23.21
N ILE A 70 7.77 7.62 22.39
CA ILE A 70 7.84 6.71 21.23
C ILE A 70 9.21 6.05 21.29
N SER A 71 9.23 4.70 21.32
CA SER A 71 10.47 3.91 21.25
C SER A 71 11.22 4.22 19.95
N ALA A 72 12.55 4.11 19.96
CA ALA A 72 13.38 4.33 18.77
C ALA A 72 13.07 3.33 17.64
N GLU A 73 12.60 2.13 17.99
CA GLU A 73 12.26 1.05 17.06
C GLU A 73 10.94 1.31 16.31
N ALA A 74 9.98 2.00 16.93
CA ALA A 74 8.65 2.16 16.33
C ALA A 74 8.68 2.96 15.01
N PRO A 75 9.37 4.11 14.88
CA PRO A 75 9.51 4.81 13.61
C PRO A 75 10.21 3.97 12.52
N VAL A 76 11.14 3.09 12.91
CA VAL A 76 11.85 2.20 11.97
C VAL A 76 10.88 1.17 11.41
N LEU A 77 10.09 0.52 12.27
CA LEU A 77 9.04 -0.42 11.83
C LEU A 77 8.00 0.27 10.96
N PHE A 78 7.56 1.47 11.33
CA PHE A 78 6.62 2.24 10.52
C PHE A 78 7.20 2.63 9.17
N ALA A 79 8.50 2.92 9.06
CA ALA A 79 9.11 3.21 7.77
C ALA A 79 8.94 2.03 6.80
N LYS A 80 9.26 0.81 7.25
CA LYS A 80 9.10 -0.38 6.42
C LYS A 80 7.63 -0.72 6.16
N ALA A 81 6.77 -0.62 7.18
CA ALA A 81 5.34 -0.87 7.03
C ALA A 81 4.67 0.11 6.06
N CYS A 82 5.03 1.40 6.13
CA CYS A 82 4.54 2.42 5.21
C CYS A 82 5.02 2.17 3.78
N GLU A 83 6.26 1.74 3.58
CA GLU A 83 6.77 1.35 2.27
C GLU A 83 5.92 0.22 1.67
N MET A 84 5.71 -0.87 2.43
CA MET A 84 4.90 -2.02 1.99
C MET A 84 3.44 -1.61 1.72
N PHE A 85 2.87 -0.78 2.59
CA PHE A 85 1.52 -0.25 2.42
C PHE A 85 1.38 0.58 1.13
N ILE A 86 2.33 1.48 0.84
CA ILE A 86 2.32 2.29 -0.38
C ILE A 86 2.44 1.38 -1.62
N LEU A 87 3.33 0.38 -1.60
CA LEU A 87 3.52 -0.55 -2.71
C LEU A 87 2.26 -1.38 -2.98
N GLU A 88 1.65 -1.95 -1.94
CA GLU A 88 0.42 -2.74 -2.08
C GLU A 88 -0.75 -1.88 -2.57
N LEU A 89 -0.98 -0.72 -1.96
CA LEU A 89 -2.05 0.19 -2.38
C LEU A 89 -1.84 0.62 -3.84
N THR A 90 -0.60 0.90 -4.24
CA THR A 90 -0.26 1.24 -5.62
C THR A 90 -0.53 0.08 -6.57
N LEU A 91 -0.16 -1.15 -6.21
CA LEU A 91 -0.40 -2.35 -7.02
C LEU A 91 -1.90 -2.59 -7.23
N ARG A 92 -2.69 -2.55 -6.16
CA ARG A 92 -4.15 -2.69 -6.22
C ARG A 92 -4.78 -1.61 -7.09
N SER A 93 -4.38 -0.35 -6.90
CA SER A 93 -4.88 0.79 -7.68
C SER A 93 -4.47 0.67 -9.15
N TRP A 94 -3.25 0.25 -9.44
CA TRP A 94 -2.78 0.02 -10.81
C TRP A 94 -3.63 -1.04 -11.53
N GLY A 95 -4.04 -2.10 -10.84
CA GLY A 95 -4.96 -3.09 -11.37
C GLY A 95 -6.28 -2.50 -11.88
N TYR A 96 -6.78 -1.43 -11.26
CA TYR A 96 -7.97 -0.71 -11.75
C TYR A 96 -7.66 0.22 -12.93
N SER A 97 -6.48 0.85 -12.95
CA SER A 97 -6.03 1.60 -14.14
C SER A 97 -5.92 0.69 -15.36
N GLU A 98 -5.33 -0.49 -15.22
CA GLU A 98 -5.20 -1.48 -16.29
C GLU A 98 -6.55 -2.03 -16.75
N LYS A 99 -7.46 -2.33 -15.80
CA LYS A 99 -8.84 -2.73 -16.08
C LYS A 99 -9.57 -1.68 -16.93
N ASN A 100 -9.29 -0.41 -16.68
CA ASN A 100 -9.81 0.73 -17.44
C ASN A 100 -9.00 1.05 -18.72
N LYS A 101 -8.06 0.19 -19.12
CA LYS A 101 -7.17 0.33 -20.28
C LYS A 101 -6.35 1.64 -20.26
N ARG A 102 -6.06 2.15 -19.06
CA ARG A 102 -5.26 3.35 -18.84
C ARG A 102 -3.84 2.99 -18.41
N ARG A 103 -2.88 3.82 -18.82
CA ARG A 103 -1.46 3.75 -18.41
C ARG A 103 -1.06 4.87 -17.46
N THR A 104 -2.05 5.61 -16.96
CA THR A 104 -1.87 6.70 -16.00
C THR A 104 -2.79 6.41 -14.82
N LEU A 105 -2.19 6.27 -13.64
CA LEU A 105 -2.89 6.05 -12.39
C LEU A 105 -3.67 7.32 -12.00
N GLN A 106 -4.93 7.17 -11.62
CA GLN A 106 -5.82 8.29 -11.25
C GLN A 106 -6.36 8.13 -9.82
N LYS A 107 -6.93 9.21 -9.26
CA LYS A 107 -7.50 9.21 -7.90
C LYS A 107 -8.63 8.17 -7.80
N GLU A 108 -9.42 8.03 -8.85
CA GLU A 108 -10.56 7.13 -8.94
C GLU A 108 -10.14 5.65 -8.82
N ASP A 109 -8.94 5.30 -9.29
CA ASP A 109 -8.38 3.95 -9.15
C ASP A 109 -8.07 3.63 -7.68
N ILE A 110 -7.49 4.61 -6.97
CA ILE A 110 -7.15 4.50 -5.55
C ILE A 110 -8.44 4.40 -4.71
N GLN A 111 -9.43 5.25 -5.00
CA GLN A 111 -10.73 5.19 -4.36
C GLN A 111 -11.40 3.82 -4.56
N THR A 112 -11.34 3.29 -5.78
CA THR A 112 -11.91 1.97 -6.09
C THR A 112 -11.14 0.86 -5.37
N ALA A 113 -9.80 0.92 -5.33
CA ALA A 113 -8.99 -0.05 -4.61
C ALA A 113 -9.29 -0.08 -3.10
N ILE A 114 -9.43 1.09 -2.48
CA ILE A 114 -9.77 1.23 -1.06
C ILE A 114 -11.15 0.61 -0.79
N ARG A 115 -12.18 0.98 -1.55
CA ARG A 115 -13.57 0.49 -1.36
C ARG A 115 -13.73 -1.03 -1.56
N ASN A 116 -12.82 -1.66 -2.29
CA ASN A 116 -12.85 -3.10 -2.57
C ASN A 116 -11.80 -3.89 -1.76
N THR A 117 -11.24 -3.29 -0.70
CA THR A 117 -10.24 -3.93 0.15
C THR A 117 -10.53 -3.61 1.62
N ASP A 118 -11.13 -4.56 2.34
CA ASP A 118 -11.59 -4.37 3.72
C ASP A 118 -10.52 -3.83 4.68
N ILE A 119 -9.26 -4.26 4.54
CA ILE A 119 -8.15 -3.79 5.40
C ILE A 119 -7.84 -2.29 5.21
N PHE A 120 -8.37 -1.65 4.15
CA PHE A 120 -8.21 -0.24 3.85
C PHE A 120 -9.41 0.62 4.25
N ASP A 121 -10.39 0.07 4.96
CA ASP A 121 -11.57 0.81 5.43
C ASP A 121 -11.21 2.07 6.24
N PHE A 122 -10.07 2.07 6.93
CA PHE A 122 -9.56 3.24 7.67
C PHE A 122 -9.27 4.46 6.78
N LEU A 123 -9.25 4.30 5.45
CA LEU A 123 -8.97 5.36 4.46
C LEU A 123 -10.23 5.91 3.79
N VAL A 124 -11.40 5.32 4.03
CA VAL A 124 -12.66 5.72 3.33
C VAL A 124 -12.93 7.21 3.53
N ASP A 125 -12.83 7.70 4.77
CA ASP A 125 -13.08 9.12 5.08
C ASP A 125 -11.96 10.05 4.62
N VAL A 126 -10.76 9.52 4.34
CA VAL A 126 -9.59 10.30 3.87
C VAL A 126 -9.68 10.58 2.37
N ILE A 127 -10.22 9.63 1.60
CA ILE A 127 -10.19 9.66 0.13
C ILE A 127 -11.46 10.28 -0.50
N ASN A 128 -12.52 10.44 0.29
CA ASN A 128 -13.80 11.03 -0.14
C ASN A 128 -13.70 12.51 -0.51
#